data_AF-A0A2V8DEH8-F1
#
_entry.id   AF-A0A2V8DEH8-F1
#
_cell.length_a   1.000
_cell.length_b   1.000
_cell.length_c   1.000
_cell.angle_alpha   90.00
_cell.angle_beta   90.00
_cell.angle_gamma   90.00
#
_symmetry.space_group_name_H-M   'P 1'
#
loop_
_entity.id
_entity.type
_entity.pdbx_description
1 polymer ?
#
loop_
_entity_poly.entity_id
_entity_poly.type
_entity_poly.pdbx_seq_one_letter_code
_entity_poly.pdbx_strand_id
1 'polypeptide(L)'
;MLDRASRALFHFLAQSTVLKKAASRYGMRRPASFARRFIAGETVEEAIEAARALEARHLSHTLDLLGESVTSLDRAAVATRQYLDLLNAVVNAGIERNISLKLTQLGLDVDTATAVDNLRRILERAEPAGFFVRVDMEGSAHTEATLDIFETLWQHGSRQIGIVLQSALRRSELDLQRVNALGARVRLVKGAYREPGTIAYQQKAEVDAAYARMLKVLLTDGRCPAIATHDPAMIDLAREWARDHQVAADRFEFQMLYGVRRDLQASLVAAGYQVRVYVPFGREWFPYFMRRLGERPANLMFVLRAVVGESAASRRAGL
;
A
#
# COMPACT_ATOMS: atom_id res chain seq x y z
N MET A 1 -10.41 7.99 -22.32
CA MET A 1 -9.68 9.28 -22.45
C MET A 1 -9.78 10.17 -21.20
N LEU A 2 -10.93 10.24 -20.50
CA LEU A 2 -11.09 11.01 -19.24
C LEU A 2 -10.20 10.55 -18.06
N ASP A 3 -9.79 9.27 -18.01
CA ASP A 3 -8.96 8.70 -16.93
C ASP A 3 -7.48 9.16 -16.96
N ARG A 4 -6.91 9.44 -18.15
CA ARG A 4 -5.51 9.88 -18.25
C ARG A 4 -5.33 11.37 -17.87
N ALA A 5 -6.26 12.23 -18.28
CA ALA A 5 -6.21 13.66 -18.00
C ALA A 5 -6.46 13.96 -16.51
N SER A 6 -7.38 13.24 -15.88
CA SER A 6 -7.64 13.36 -14.44
C SER A 6 -6.41 12.93 -13.61
N ARG A 7 -5.82 11.76 -13.87
CA ARG A 7 -4.59 11.33 -13.17
C ARG A 7 -3.44 12.32 -13.29
N ALA A 8 -3.23 12.90 -14.47
CA ALA A 8 -2.17 13.90 -14.69
C ALA A 8 -2.39 15.18 -13.84
N LEU A 9 -3.64 15.66 -13.80
CA LEU A 9 -4.00 16.80 -12.96
C LEU A 9 -3.81 16.50 -11.47
N PHE A 10 -4.25 15.34 -10.98
CA PHE A 10 -4.09 14.97 -9.56
C PHE A 10 -2.64 14.75 -9.16
N HIS A 11 -1.81 14.20 -10.04
CA HIS A 11 -0.37 14.10 -9.80
C HIS A 11 0.27 15.48 -9.66
N PHE A 12 -0.06 16.41 -10.54
CA PHE A 12 0.41 17.79 -10.45
C PHE A 12 -0.08 18.49 -9.17
N LEU A 13 -1.35 18.33 -8.82
CA LEU A 13 -1.93 18.91 -7.60
C LEU A 13 -1.34 18.30 -6.31
N ALA A 14 -0.94 17.02 -6.34
CA ALA A 14 -0.28 16.35 -5.22
C ALA A 14 1.08 16.97 -4.87
N GLN A 15 1.74 17.61 -5.84
CA GLN A 15 3.02 18.30 -5.66
C GLN A 15 2.87 19.74 -5.16
N SER A 16 1.64 20.28 -5.05
CA SER A 16 1.40 21.65 -4.60
C SER A 16 1.50 21.83 -3.08
N THR A 17 2.47 22.63 -2.64
CA THR A 17 2.68 22.96 -1.22
C THR A 17 1.58 23.81 -0.60
N VAL A 18 0.92 24.67 -1.40
CA VAL A 18 -0.21 25.51 -0.95
C VAL A 18 -1.44 24.65 -0.67
N LEU A 19 -1.78 23.76 -1.60
CA LEU A 19 -2.89 22.82 -1.41
C LEU A 19 -2.62 21.85 -0.26
N LYS A 20 -1.38 21.37 -0.13
CA LYS A 20 -0.94 20.57 1.03
C LYS A 20 -1.18 21.30 2.35
N LYS A 21 -0.79 22.56 2.47
CA LYS A 21 -1.00 23.36 3.70
C LYS A 21 -2.48 23.58 4.02
N ALA A 22 -3.29 23.90 3.01
CA ALA A 22 -4.73 24.09 3.19
C ALA A 22 -5.43 22.78 3.58
N ALA A 23 -5.13 21.68 2.88
CA ALA A 23 -5.68 20.37 3.17
C ALA A 23 -5.24 19.84 4.54
N SER A 24 -3.98 20.05 4.94
CA SER A 24 -3.50 19.68 6.29
C SER A 24 -4.24 20.46 7.39
N ARG A 25 -4.68 21.70 7.11
CA ARG A 25 -5.40 22.54 8.08
C ARG A 25 -6.86 22.14 8.29
N TYR A 26 -7.49 21.43 7.36
CA TYR A 26 -8.95 21.16 7.41
C TYR A 26 -9.32 19.69 7.13
N GLY A 27 -8.51 18.95 6.38
CA GLY A 27 -8.82 17.64 5.81
C GLY A 27 -8.79 16.46 6.80
N MET A 28 -8.22 16.63 8.00
CA MET A 28 -8.16 15.58 9.04
C MET A 28 -8.72 16.02 10.42
N ARG A 29 -9.20 17.27 10.54
CA ARG A 29 -9.58 17.90 11.83
C ARG A 29 -10.83 17.32 12.48
N ARG A 30 -11.73 16.68 11.72
CA ARG A 30 -12.96 16.09 12.25
C ARG A 30 -13.07 14.62 11.84
N PRO A 31 -13.70 13.75 12.65
CA PRO A 31 -13.97 12.35 12.29
C PRO A 31 -14.69 12.20 10.94
N ALA A 32 -15.54 13.16 10.58
CA ALA A 32 -16.29 13.20 9.32
C ALA A 32 -15.47 13.74 8.12
N SER A 33 -14.23 14.19 8.33
CA SER A 33 -13.41 14.72 7.23
C SER A 33 -13.12 13.61 6.22
N PHE A 34 -13.21 13.96 4.93
CA PHE A 34 -13.19 12.98 3.85
C PHE A 34 -11.87 12.18 3.77
N ALA A 35 -10.73 12.76 4.15
CA ALA A 35 -9.46 12.03 4.17
C ALA A 35 -9.47 10.88 5.20
N ARG A 36 -10.20 11.01 6.33
CA ARG A 36 -10.36 9.94 7.34
C ARG A 36 -11.09 8.71 6.81
N ARG A 37 -11.75 8.81 5.66
CA ARG A 37 -12.30 7.63 4.96
C ARG A 37 -11.19 6.70 4.48
N PHE A 38 -10.08 7.25 4.00
CA PHE A 38 -9.00 6.52 3.31
C PHE A 38 -7.69 6.49 4.11
N ILE A 39 -7.57 7.30 5.15
CA ILE A 39 -6.41 7.41 6.05
C ILE A 39 -6.90 7.23 7.47
N ALA A 40 -6.24 6.37 8.26
CA ALA A 40 -6.69 6.06 9.61
C ALA A 40 -6.58 7.25 10.58
N GLY A 41 -5.54 8.06 10.40
CA GLY A 41 -5.24 9.19 11.26
C GLY A 41 -3.87 9.79 10.96
N GLU A 42 -3.46 10.74 11.79
CA GLU A 42 -2.14 11.37 11.71
C GLU A 42 -1.16 10.79 12.76
N THR A 43 -1.66 9.93 13.65
CA THR A 43 -0.96 9.38 14.81
C THR A 43 -0.95 7.85 14.82
N VAL A 44 -0.04 7.25 15.58
CA VAL A 44 0.06 5.79 15.74
C VAL A 44 -1.16 5.25 16.49
N GLU A 45 -1.64 6.01 17.48
CA GLU A 45 -2.81 5.66 18.29
C GLU A 45 -4.07 5.56 17.43
N GLU A 46 -4.30 6.51 16.52
CA GLU A 46 -5.42 6.45 15.57
C GLU A 46 -5.31 5.27 14.61
N ALA A 47 -4.09 4.92 14.18
CA ALA A 47 -3.86 3.75 13.34
C ALA A 47 -4.16 2.44 14.07
N ILE A 48 -3.77 2.34 15.34
CA ILE A 48 -4.08 1.20 16.21
C ILE A 48 -5.59 1.05 16.42
N GLU A 49 -6.31 2.15 16.67
CA GLU A 49 -7.77 2.10 16.82
C GLU A 49 -8.47 1.67 15.51
N ALA A 50 -8.00 2.16 14.37
CA ALA A 50 -8.50 1.72 13.08
C ALA A 50 -8.23 0.22 12.83
N ALA A 51 -7.04 -0.27 13.22
CA ALA A 51 -6.69 -1.67 13.14
C ALA A 51 -7.58 -2.56 14.04
N ARG A 52 -7.81 -2.18 15.29
CA ARG A 52 -8.74 -2.89 16.20
C ARG A 52 -10.15 -2.99 15.61
N ALA A 53 -10.64 -1.91 15.00
CA ALA A 53 -11.94 -1.91 14.35
C ALA A 53 -12.01 -2.84 13.12
N LEU A 54 -10.88 -3.09 12.44
CA LEU A 54 -10.78 -4.07 11.36
C LEU A 54 -10.75 -5.50 11.89
N GLU A 55 -9.95 -5.76 12.93
CA GLU A 55 -9.84 -7.07 13.57
C GLU A 55 -11.18 -7.53 14.17
N ALA A 56 -11.94 -6.62 14.79
CA ALA A 56 -13.29 -6.87 15.29
C ALA A 56 -14.29 -7.29 14.19
N ARG A 57 -13.92 -7.08 12.91
CA ARG A 57 -14.70 -7.48 11.73
C ARG A 57 -14.05 -8.65 10.97
N HIS A 58 -13.11 -9.35 11.62
CA HIS A 58 -12.35 -10.47 11.04
C HIS A 58 -11.53 -10.08 9.80
N LEU A 59 -11.08 -8.83 9.74
CA LEU A 59 -10.15 -8.34 8.71
C LEU A 59 -8.75 -8.25 9.30
N SER A 60 -7.77 -8.79 8.60
CA SER A 60 -6.35 -8.52 8.86
C SER A 60 -5.99 -7.10 8.42
N HIS A 61 -4.84 -6.59 8.87
CA HIS A 61 -4.38 -5.27 8.48
C HIS A 61 -2.87 -5.20 8.22
N THR A 62 -2.44 -4.15 7.54
CA THR A 62 -1.03 -3.78 7.43
C THR A 62 -0.92 -2.28 7.59
N LEU A 63 -0.12 -1.84 8.56
CA LEU A 63 0.06 -0.42 8.85
C LEU A 63 1.13 0.16 7.92
N ASP A 64 0.80 1.28 7.27
CA ASP A 64 1.72 2.03 6.41
C ASP A 64 1.89 3.44 6.96
N LEU A 65 3.10 3.72 7.46
CA LEU A 65 3.47 5.05 7.87
C LEU A 65 3.72 5.90 6.62
N LEU A 66 2.82 6.86 6.40
CA LEU A 66 2.88 7.76 5.26
C LEU A 66 4.09 8.68 5.39
N GLY A 67 4.86 8.68 4.31
CA GLY A 67 6.09 9.41 4.05
C GLY A 67 6.62 8.92 2.70
N GLU A 68 7.51 9.65 2.04
CA GLU A 68 8.15 9.20 0.79
C GLU A 68 9.37 10.11 0.53
N SER A 69 10.39 9.58 -0.16
CA SER A 69 11.54 10.33 -0.69
C SER A 69 12.19 11.29 0.31
N VAL A 70 12.81 10.73 1.35
CA VAL A 70 13.64 11.55 2.25
C VAL A 70 14.85 12.08 1.50
N THR A 71 15.16 13.36 1.72
CA THR A 71 16.22 14.07 0.99
C THR A 71 17.52 14.19 1.78
N SER A 72 17.61 13.57 2.96
CA SER A 72 18.81 13.58 3.79
C SER A 72 18.89 12.37 4.70
N LEU A 73 20.11 12.01 5.12
CA LEU A 73 20.38 10.92 6.06
C LEU A 73 19.69 11.12 7.41
N ASP A 74 19.62 12.37 7.91
CA ASP A 74 18.93 12.68 9.16
C ASP A 74 17.43 12.37 9.08
N ARG A 75 16.80 12.68 7.94
CA ARG A 75 15.39 12.37 7.71
C ARG A 75 15.15 10.87 7.58
N ALA A 76 16.06 10.15 6.92
CA ALA A 76 16.02 8.68 6.88
C ALA A 76 16.12 8.11 8.31
N ALA A 77 17.04 8.60 9.13
CA ALA A 77 17.19 8.17 10.51
C ALA A 77 15.95 8.47 11.37
N VAL A 78 15.29 9.62 11.16
CA VAL A 78 14.00 9.93 11.78
C VAL A 78 12.93 8.92 11.37
N ALA A 79 12.79 8.63 10.08
CA ALA A 79 11.82 7.66 9.57
C ALA A 79 12.05 6.26 10.16
N THR A 80 13.30 5.80 10.20
CA THR A 80 13.68 4.52 10.83
C THR A 80 13.27 4.48 12.30
N ARG A 81 13.52 5.56 13.07
CA ARG A 81 13.07 5.64 14.47
C ARG A 81 11.56 5.56 14.59
N GLN A 82 10.81 6.24 13.72
CA GLN A 82 9.35 6.16 13.71
C GLN A 82 8.84 4.74 13.46
N TYR A 83 9.48 3.97 12.57
CA TYR A 83 9.15 2.54 12.41
C TYR A 83 9.45 1.74 13.67
N LEU A 84 10.60 1.96 14.32
CA LEU A 84 10.93 1.27 15.57
C LEU A 84 9.94 1.59 16.70
N ASP A 85 9.51 2.85 16.80
CA ASP A 85 8.49 3.29 17.76
C ASP A 85 7.12 2.67 17.44
N LEU A 86 6.75 2.60 16.15
CA LEU A 86 5.55 1.92 15.67
C LEU A 86 5.56 0.44 16.08
N LEU A 87 6.67 -0.28 15.89
CA LEU A 87 6.79 -1.68 16.29
C LEU A 87 6.50 -1.85 17.79
N ASN A 88 7.11 -1.00 18.63
CA ASN A 88 6.87 -1.06 20.08
C ASN A 88 5.41 -0.77 20.43
N ALA A 89 4.80 0.24 19.81
CA ALA A 89 3.40 0.60 20.05
C ALA A 89 2.43 -0.52 19.64
N VAL A 90 2.67 -1.17 18.51
CA VAL A 90 1.87 -2.32 18.02
C VAL A 90 2.01 -3.52 18.96
N VAL A 91 3.21 -3.82 19.47
CA VAL A 91 3.41 -4.87 20.48
C VAL A 91 2.61 -4.59 21.74
N ASN A 92 2.69 -3.36 22.26
CA ASN A 92 1.97 -2.95 23.46
C ASN A 92 0.45 -2.95 23.26
N ALA A 93 -0.02 -2.65 22.05
CA ALA A 93 -1.43 -2.64 21.72
C ALA A 93 -2.05 -4.02 21.55
N GLY A 94 -1.22 -5.06 21.34
CA GLY A 94 -1.67 -6.44 21.19
C GLY A 94 -2.39 -6.76 19.87
N ILE A 95 -2.18 -5.95 18.83
CA ILE A 95 -2.80 -6.12 17.49
C ILE A 95 -1.89 -6.91 16.54
N GLU A 96 -2.41 -7.30 15.37
CA GLU A 96 -1.66 -7.99 14.32
C GLU A 96 -0.38 -7.25 13.94
N ARG A 97 0.72 -8.00 13.81
CA ARG A 97 2.07 -7.48 13.65
C ARG A 97 2.46 -7.48 12.19
N ASN A 98 1.92 -6.55 11.41
CA ASN A 98 2.19 -6.43 9.98
C ASN A 98 2.31 -4.97 9.55
N ILE A 99 3.43 -4.64 8.91
CA ILE A 99 3.70 -3.28 8.42
C ILE A 99 4.13 -3.29 6.95
N SER A 100 3.86 -2.18 6.26
CA SER A 100 4.36 -1.85 4.94
C SER A 100 5.30 -0.65 5.05
N LEU A 101 6.40 -0.65 4.29
CA LEU A 101 7.36 0.46 4.24
C LEU A 101 7.88 0.68 2.82
N LYS A 102 8.47 1.85 2.59
CA LYS A 102 9.09 2.25 1.32
C LYS A 102 10.57 2.55 1.54
N LEU A 103 11.44 2.08 0.65
CA LEU A 103 12.88 2.22 0.83
C LEU A 103 13.35 3.66 0.64
N THR A 104 12.65 4.46 -0.16
CA THR A 104 12.95 5.90 -0.27
C THR A 104 12.68 6.66 1.03
N GLN A 105 11.82 6.16 1.93
CA GLN A 105 11.71 6.72 3.28
C GLN A 105 12.93 6.40 4.15
N LEU A 106 13.59 5.27 3.87
CA LEU A 106 14.76 4.79 4.60
C LEU A 106 16.09 5.30 4.02
N GLY A 107 16.04 6.16 2.99
CA GLY A 107 17.21 6.83 2.42
C GLY A 107 17.69 6.26 1.10
N LEU A 108 16.91 5.43 0.39
CA LEU A 108 17.35 4.83 -0.90
C LEU A 108 17.81 5.88 -1.92
N ASP A 109 17.15 7.04 -2.00
CA ASP A 109 17.50 8.13 -2.91
C ASP A 109 18.75 8.92 -2.47
N VAL A 110 19.22 8.72 -1.23
CA VAL A 110 20.34 9.44 -0.63
C VAL A 110 21.59 8.58 -0.59
N ASP A 111 21.46 7.39 -0.02
CA ASP A 111 22.54 6.40 0.09
C ASP A 111 21.94 4.99 0.25
N THR A 112 22.21 4.12 -0.72
CA THR A 112 21.74 2.73 -0.75
C THR A 112 22.20 1.95 0.48
N ALA A 113 23.46 2.15 0.93
CA ALA A 113 23.98 1.43 2.08
C ALA A 113 23.24 1.80 3.38
N THR A 114 22.93 3.08 3.55
CA THR A 114 22.09 3.58 4.65
C THR A 114 20.68 2.99 4.60
N ALA A 115 20.07 2.87 3.41
CA ALA A 115 18.75 2.26 3.27
C ALA A 115 18.75 0.77 3.69
N VAL A 116 19.80 0.03 3.32
CA VAL A 116 20.01 -1.37 3.74
C VAL A 116 20.15 -1.47 5.26
N ASP A 117 21.00 -0.64 5.88
CA ASP A 117 21.21 -0.66 7.32
C ASP A 117 19.94 -0.30 8.09
N ASN A 118 19.22 0.74 7.65
CA ASN A 118 17.95 1.14 8.24
C ASN A 118 16.89 0.04 8.17
N LEU A 119 16.75 -0.61 7.00
CA LEU A 119 15.83 -1.74 6.86
C LEU A 119 16.25 -2.91 7.76
N ARG A 120 17.53 -3.26 7.78
CA ARG A 120 18.07 -4.32 8.66
C ARG A 120 17.72 -4.06 10.13
N ARG A 121 17.92 -2.84 10.62
CA ARG A 121 17.59 -2.45 12.01
C ARG A 121 16.10 -2.63 12.32
N ILE A 122 15.21 -2.33 11.37
CA ILE A 122 13.77 -2.56 11.52
C ILE A 122 13.49 -4.06 11.57
N LEU A 123 14.09 -4.86 10.68
CA LEU A 123 13.89 -6.31 10.62
C LEU A 123 14.39 -7.01 11.89
N GLU A 124 15.54 -6.62 12.42
CA GLU A 124 16.11 -7.16 13.67
C GLU A 124 15.21 -6.93 14.88
N ARG A 125 14.49 -5.80 14.91
CA ARG A 125 13.47 -5.54 15.93
C ARG A 125 12.17 -6.30 15.66
N ALA A 126 11.78 -6.40 14.40
CA ALA A 126 10.55 -7.02 13.94
C ALA A 126 10.54 -8.55 14.15
N GLU A 127 11.68 -9.23 13.92
CA GLU A 127 11.80 -10.69 13.96
C GLU A 127 11.38 -11.34 15.28
N PRO A 128 12.04 -11.03 16.42
CA PRO A 128 11.71 -11.67 17.69
C PRO A 128 10.30 -11.27 18.17
N ALA A 129 9.79 -10.14 17.69
CA ALA A 129 8.43 -9.69 17.96
C ALA A 129 7.39 -10.33 17.01
N GLY A 130 7.78 -11.19 16.06
CA GLY A 130 6.85 -11.87 15.17
C GLY A 130 6.14 -10.96 14.16
N PHE A 131 6.78 -9.87 13.76
CA PHE A 131 6.26 -9.01 12.70
C PHE A 131 6.51 -9.57 11.32
N PHE A 132 5.59 -9.31 10.40
CA PHE A 132 5.86 -9.37 8.97
C PHE A 132 6.05 -7.97 8.40
N VAL A 133 7.13 -7.77 7.63
CA VAL A 133 7.47 -6.49 6.99
C VAL A 133 7.35 -6.61 5.48
N ARG A 134 6.51 -5.78 4.87
CA ARG A 134 6.40 -5.67 3.41
C ARG A 134 7.21 -4.49 2.90
N VAL A 135 8.14 -4.75 1.99
CA VAL A 135 8.79 -3.70 1.19
C VAL A 135 7.90 -3.37 0.01
N ASP A 136 7.30 -2.19 0.03
CA ASP A 136 6.47 -1.70 -1.06
C ASP A 136 7.32 -1.34 -2.26
N MET A 137 6.80 -1.63 -3.46
CA MET A 137 7.48 -1.31 -4.71
C MET A 137 7.11 0.09 -5.17
N GLU A 138 8.13 0.91 -5.36
CA GLU A 138 8.03 2.30 -5.78
C GLU A 138 8.05 2.43 -7.31
N GLY A 139 8.48 3.56 -7.86
CA GLY A 139 8.57 3.75 -9.31
C GLY A 139 9.62 2.82 -9.94
N SER A 140 9.60 2.69 -11.27
CA SER A 140 10.49 1.77 -11.98
C SER A 140 11.98 2.07 -11.77
N ALA A 141 12.32 3.33 -11.48
CA ALA A 141 13.68 3.76 -11.16
C ALA A 141 14.24 3.06 -9.91
N HIS A 142 13.37 2.63 -9.00
CA HIS A 142 13.73 1.98 -7.74
C HIS A 142 13.62 0.45 -7.79
N THR A 143 13.03 -0.12 -8.84
CA THR A 143 12.67 -1.55 -8.86
C THR A 143 13.87 -2.47 -8.68
N GLU A 144 14.95 -2.27 -9.45
CA GLU A 144 16.14 -3.13 -9.34
C GLU A 144 16.77 -3.02 -7.95
N ALA A 145 17.04 -1.80 -7.49
CA ALA A 145 17.65 -1.57 -6.18
C ALA A 145 16.81 -2.15 -5.04
N THR A 146 15.47 -2.08 -5.14
CA THR A 146 14.57 -2.66 -4.15
C THR A 146 14.67 -4.19 -4.13
N LEU A 147 14.72 -4.84 -5.31
CA LEU A 147 14.90 -6.28 -5.42
C LEU A 147 16.27 -6.72 -4.89
N ASP A 148 17.35 -6.03 -5.24
CA ASP A 148 18.70 -6.36 -4.78
C ASP A 148 18.85 -6.24 -3.27
N ILE A 149 18.28 -5.18 -2.67
CA ILE A 149 18.25 -5.00 -1.21
C ILE A 149 17.45 -6.13 -0.55
N PHE A 150 16.27 -6.43 -1.07
CA PHE A 150 15.41 -7.50 -0.57
C PHE A 150 16.14 -8.85 -0.58
N GLU A 151 16.79 -9.18 -1.70
CA GLU A 151 17.51 -10.45 -1.87
C GLU A 151 18.76 -10.54 -1.03
N THR A 152 19.50 -9.45 -0.86
CA THR A 152 20.65 -9.37 0.05
C THR A 152 20.23 -9.73 1.47
N LEU A 153 19.16 -9.11 1.97
CA LEU A 153 18.64 -9.37 3.32
C LEU A 153 18.05 -10.79 3.45
N TRP A 154 17.43 -11.30 2.37
CA TRP A 154 16.99 -12.68 2.32
C TRP A 154 18.17 -13.66 2.40
N GLN A 155 19.26 -13.44 1.68
CA GLN A 155 20.45 -14.28 1.76
C GLN A 155 21.10 -14.23 3.15
N HIS A 156 21.00 -13.08 3.85
CA HIS A 156 21.46 -12.92 5.23
C HIS A 156 20.52 -13.48 6.31
N GLY A 157 19.43 -14.16 5.91
CA GLY A 157 18.58 -14.92 6.83
C GLY A 157 17.26 -14.26 7.22
N SER A 158 16.96 -13.05 6.77
CA SER A 158 15.65 -12.43 7.02
C SER A 158 14.52 -13.21 6.31
N ARG A 159 13.53 -13.73 7.03
CA ARG A 159 12.43 -14.55 6.45
C ARG A 159 11.04 -13.94 6.62
N GLN A 160 10.87 -13.04 7.57
CA GLN A 160 9.64 -12.29 7.85
C GLN A 160 9.52 -11.01 7.02
N ILE A 161 10.14 -11.00 5.85
CA ILE A 161 10.10 -9.92 4.87
C ILE A 161 9.44 -10.42 3.58
N GLY A 162 8.75 -9.54 2.87
CA GLY A 162 8.30 -9.82 1.50
C GLY A 162 8.30 -8.58 0.63
N ILE A 163 8.07 -8.80 -0.67
CA ILE A 163 8.20 -7.77 -1.70
C ILE A 163 6.87 -7.54 -2.43
N VAL A 164 6.76 -6.41 -3.13
CA VAL A 164 5.64 -6.11 -4.04
C VAL A 164 6.13 -6.20 -5.49
N LEU A 165 5.32 -6.78 -6.39
CA LEU A 165 5.56 -6.76 -7.83
C LEU A 165 4.39 -6.12 -8.58
N GLN A 166 4.69 -5.43 -9.67
CA GLN A 166 3.76 -4.57 -10.40
C GLN A 166 3.50 -5.12 -11.81
N SER A 167 2.29 -5.61 -12.09
CA SER A 167 1.98 -6.22 -13.39
C SER A 167 2.05 -5.26 -14.59
N ALA A 168 2.06 -3.94 -14.36
CA ALA A 168 2.24 -2.97 -15.43
C ALA A 168 3.68 -2.95 -15.99
N LEU A 169 4.69 -3.40 -15.26
CA LEU A 169 6.08 -3.42 -15.74
C LEU A 169 6.35 -4.69 -16.54
N ARG A 170 6.97 -4.54 -17.71
CA ARG A 170 7.29 -5.65 -18.62
C ARG A 170 8.26 -6.67 -17.99
N ARG A 171 9.10 -6.21 -17.06
CA ARG A 171 10.09 -7.06 -16.34
C ARG A 171 9.47 -7.97 -15.27
N SER A 172 8.28 -7.65 -14.76
CA SER A 172 7.80 -8.24 -13.51
C SER A 172 7.46 -9.72 -13.58
N GLU A 173 7.19 -10.30 -14.75
CA GLU A 173 7.01 -11.75 -14.89
C GLU A 173 8.33 -12.51 -14.63
N LEU A 174 9.47 -11.96 -15.04
CA LEU A 174 10.80 -12.53 -14.76
C LEU A 174 11.18 -12.31 -13.30
N ASP A 175 10.94 -11.10 -12.76
CA ASP A 175 11.19 -10.82 -11.34
C ASP A 175 10.35 -11.74 -10.44
N LEU A 176 9.11 -12.07 -10.84
CA LEU A 176 8.27 -13.02 -10.13
C LEU A 176 8.90 -14.42 -10.07
N GLN A 177 9.46 -14.92 -11.17
CA GLN A 177 10.14 -16.22 -11.17
C GLN A 177 11.34 -16.22 -10.22
N ARG A 178 12.15 -15.15 -10.26
CA ARG A 178 13.31 -14.93 -9.37
C ARG A 178 12.88 -14.98 -7.90
N VAL A 179 11.86 -14.20 -7.52
CA VAL A 179 11.39 -14.10 -6.13
C VAL A 179 10.66 -15.37 -5.66
N ASN A 180 9.88 -16.02 -6.52
CA ASN A 180 9.21 -17.28 -6.18
C ASN A 180 10.22 -18.40 -5.90
N ALA A 181 11.33 -18.46 -6.67
CA ALA A 181 12.39 -19.44 -6.44
C ALA A 181 13.04 -19.29 -5.05
N LEU A 182 13.03 -18.08 -4.47
CA LEU A 182 13.49 -17.84 -3.10
C LEU A 182 12.51 -18.32 -2.03
N GLY A 183 11.26 -18.62 -2.39
CA GLY A 183 10.18 -18.96 -1.45
C GLY A 183 9.62 -17.75 -0.70
N ALA A 184 9.87 -16.53 -1.21
CA ALA A 184 9.42 -15.30 -0.58
C ALA A 184 7.94 -15.01 -0.81
N ARG A 185 7.31 -14.31 0.14
CA ARG A 185 5.93 -13.84 -0.02
C ARG A 185 5.89 -12.67 -0.99
N VAL A 186 5.03 -12.72 -1.99
CA VAL A 186 4.83 -11.63 -2.97
C VAL A 186 3.45 -11.00 -2.81
N ARG A 187 3.39 -9.66 -2.84
CA ARG A 187 2.15 -8.92 -3.06
C ARG A 187 2.08 -8.49 -4.53
N LEU A 188 1.04 -8.93 -5.23
CA LEU A 188 0.82 -8.57 -6.63
C LEU A 188 -0.12 -7.37 -6.74
N VAL A 189 0.36 -6.30 -7.35
CA VAL A 189 -0.41 -5.09 -7.68
C VAL A 189 -0.37 -4.83 -9.19
N LYS A 190 -1.25 -3.96 -9.69
CA LYS A 190 -1.15 -3.48 -11.09
C LYS A 190 0.00 -2.49 -11.27
N GLY A 191 0.25 -1.64 -10.28
CA GLY A 191 1.19 -0.52 -10.36
C GLY A 191 0.46 0.82 -10.21
N ALA A 192 1.08 1.76 -9.51
CA ALA A 192 0.50 3.06 -9.16
C ALA A 192 1.24 4.25 -9.83
N TYR A 193 2.39 3.98 -10.46
CA TYR A 193 3.25 5.00 -11.05
C TYR A 193 2.99 5.14 -12.54
N ARG A 194 3.30 6.33 -13.06
CA ARG A 194 3.23 6.60 -14.50
C ARG A 194 4.60 6.32 -15.10
N GLU A 195 4.65 5.30 -15.93
CA GLU A 195 5.90 4.81 -16.52
C GLU A 195 5.89 4.90 -18.05
N PRO A 196 7.06 5.09 -18.69
CA PRO A 196 7.16 5.14 -20.14
C PRO A 196 6.80 3.79 -20.80
N GLY A 197 6.28 3.84 -22.03
CA GLY A 197 5.84 2.66 -22.77
C GLY A 197 6.93 1.64 -23.10
N THR A 198 8.19 2.09 -23.05
CA THR A 198 9.39 1.26 -23.23
C THR A 198 9.55 0.22 -22.11
N ILE A 199 9.11 0.54 -20.89
CA ILE A 199 9.28 -0.35 -19.72
C ILE A 199 7.95 -0.86 -19.16
N ALA A 200 6.83 -0.18 -19.46
CA ALA A 200 5.53 -0.51 -18.91
C ALA A 200 4.43 -0.61 -19.99
N TYR A 201 3.50 -1.54 -19.77
CA TYR A 201 2.28 -1.65 -20.57
C TYR A 201 1.43 -0.38 -20.43
N GLN A 202 0.94 0.13 -21.56
CA GLN A 202 0.19 1.40 -21.60
C GLN A 202 -1.32 1.19 -21.66
N GLN A 203 -1.76 0.03 -22.13
CA GLN A 203 -3.17 -0.32 -22.23
C GLN A 203 -3.60 -1.11 -21.01
N LYS A 204 -4.77 -0.79 -20.46
CA LYS A 204 -5.35 -1.50 -19.30
C LYS A 204 -5.47 -3.01 -19.57
N ALA A 205 -5.88 -3.41 -20.76
CA ALA A 205 -6.02 -4.82 -21.13
C ALA A 205 -4.68 -5.59 -21.05
N GLU A 206 -3.57 -4.97 -21.45
CA GLU A 206 -2.24 -5.57 -21.36
C GLU A 206 -1.80 -5.72 -19.88
N VAL A 207 -2.03 -4.70 -19.06
CA VAL A 207 -1.73 -4.73 -17.60
C VAL A 207 -2.57 -5.80 -16.90
N ASP A 208 -3.85 -5.92 -17.24
CA ASP A 208 -4.76 -6.93 -16.70
C ASP A 208 -4.36 -8.34 -17.15
N ALA A 209 -3.95 -8.51 -18.41
CA ALA A 209 -3.46 -9.78 -18.92
C ALA A 209 -2.15 -10.22 -18.23
N ALA A 210 -1.23 -9.29 -18.00
CA ALA A 210 -0.02 -9.56 -17.23
C ALA A 210 -0.35 -9.90 -15.76
N TYR A 211 -1.28 -9.16 -15.14
CA TYR A 211 -1.76 -9.45 -13.79
C TYR A 211 -2.32 -10.88 -13.72
N ALA A 212 -3.16 -11.26 -14.68
CA ALA A 212 -3.75 -12.59 -14.76
C ALA A 212 -2.70 -13.70 -14.90
N ARG A 213 -1.66 -13.52 -15.74
CA ARG A 213 -0.56 -14.48 -15.86
C ARG A 213 0.20 -14.65 -14.55
N MET A 214 0.61 -13.54 -13.93
CA MET A 214 1.34 -13.53 -12.66
C MET A 214 0.52 -14.10 -11.50
N LEU A 215 -0.79 -13.77 -11.44
CA LEU A 215 -1.73 -14.27 -10.45
C LEU A 215 -1.79 -15.80 -10.46
N LYS A 216 -1.91 -16.39 -11.65
CA LYS A 216 -2.00 -17.86 -11.80
C LYS A 216 -0.75 -18.55 -11.26
N VAL A 217 0.43 -18.05 -11.64
CA VAL A 217 1.73 -18.54 -11.14
C VAL A 217 1.84 -18.39 -9.62
N LEU A 218 1.41 -17.26 -9.07
CA LEU A 218 1.44 -17.05 -7.62
C LEU A 218 0.50 -18.00 -6.87
N LEU A 219 -0.69 -18.28 -7.40
CA LEU A 219 -1.64 -19.17 -6.75
C LEU A 219 -1.17 -20.62 -6.73
N THR A 220 -0.45 -21.07 -7.76
CA THR A 220 0.08 -22.45 -7.85
C THR A 220 1.41 -22.60 -7.11
N ASP A 221 2.34 -21.70 -7.36
CA ASP A 221 3.75 -21.88 -7.00
C ASP A 221 4.23 -20.89 -5.92
N GLY A 222 3.43 -19.86 -5.63
CA GLY A 222 3.79 -18.80 -4.69
C GLY A 222 3.65 -19.19 -3.23
N ARG A 223 4.51 -18.62 -2.39
CA ARG A 223 4.40 -18.73 -0.93
C ARG A 223 3.46 -17.66 -0.39
N CYS A 224 2.25 -18.06 0.02
CA CYS A 224 1.26 -17.20 0.69
C CYS A 224 1.11 -15.83 0.01
N PRO A 225 0.78 -15.80 -1.30
CA PRO A 225 0.74 -14.57 -2.06
C PRO A 225 -0.39 -13.65 -1.59
N ALA A 226 -0.17 -12.36 -1.78
CA ALA A 226 -1.12 -11.31 -1.48
C ALA A 226 -1.66 -10.72 -2.78
N ILE A 227 -2.93 -11.00 -3.08
CA ILE A 227 -3.62 -10.54 -4.29
C ILE A 227 -4.21 -9.15 -4.01
N ALA A 228 -3.42 -8.11 -4.26
CA ALA A 228 -3.76 -6.74 -3.93
C ALA A 228 -4.47 -6.03 -5.09
N THR A 229 -5.81 -6.10 -5.08
CA THR A 229 -6.66 -5.53 -6.13
C THR A 229 -8.08 -5.24 -5.65
N HIS A 230 -8.74 -4.26 -6.28
CA HIS A 230 -10.18 -4.02 -6.14
C HIS A 230 -10.97 -4.33 -7.41
N ASP A 231 -10.30 -4.94 -8.40
CA ASP A 231 -10.88 -5.30 -9.68
C ASP A 231 -11.66 -6.62 -9.54
N PRO A 232 -13.01 -6.60 -9.68
CA PRO A 232 -13.82 -7.81 -9.54
C PRO A 232 -13.38 -8.92 -10.50
N ALA A 233 -13.00 -8.59 -11.73
CA ALA A 233 -12.60 -9.59 -12.72
C ALA A 233 -11.34 -10.36 -12.28
N MET A 234 -10.37 -9.68 -11.65
CA MET A 234 -9.16 -10.34 -11.14
C MET A 234 -9.44 -11.15 -9.88
N ILE A 235 -10.41 -10.74 -9.07
CA ILE A 235 -10.83 -11.46 -7.87
C ILE A 235 -11.57 -12.73 -8.26
N ASP A 236 -12.51 -12.65 -9.19
CA ASP A 236 -13.23 -13.82 -9.69
C ASP A 236 -12.27 -14.79 -10.38
N LEU A 237 -11.34 -14.30 -11.21
CA LEU A 237 -10.27 -15.12 -11.77
C LEU A 237 -9.45 -15.84 -10.69
N ALA A 238 -9.07 -15.15 -9.62
CA ALA A 238 -8.31 -15.76 -8.51
C ALA A 238 -9.11 -16.88 -7.84
N ARG A 239 -10.41 -16.66 -7.60
CA ARG A 239 -11.31 -17.63 -6.96
C ARG A 239 -11.54 -18.85 -7.84
N GLU A 240 -11.79 -18.63 -9.14
CA GLU A 240 -11.96 -19.69 -10.13
C GLU A 240 -10.69 -20.52 -10.25
N TRP A 241 -9.55 -19.87 -10.47
CA TRP A 241 -8.27 -20.57 -10.58
C TRP A 241 -7.93 -21.37 -9.33
N ALA A 242 -8.13 -20.79 -8.13
CA ALA A 242 -7.89 -21.46 -6.87
C ALA A 242 -8.79 -22.69 -6.70
N ARG A 243 -10.07 -22.59 -7.04
CA ARG A 243 -11.00 -23.73 -6.99
C ARG A 243 -10.57 -24.83 -7.96
N ASP A 244 -10.28 -24.46 -9.21
CA ASP A 244 -9.97 -25.42 -10.28
C ASP A 244 -8.63 -26.14 -10.04
N HIS A 245 -7.70 -25.51 -9.32
CA HIS A 245 -6.38 -26.08 -8.95
C HIS A 245 -6.31 -26.52 -7.47
N GLN A 246 -7.44 -26.59 -6.77
CA GLN A 246 -7.54 -27.05 -5.39
C GLN A 246 -6.63 -26.28 -4.40
N VAL A 247 -6.40 -24.99 -4.66
CA VAL A 247 -5.67 -24.08 -3.77
C VAL A 247 -6.61 -23.65 -2.64
N ALA A 248 -6.29 -24.06 -1.42
CA ALA A 248 -7.09 -23.71 -0.24
C ALA A 248 -7.14 -22.19 0.01
N ALA A 249 -8.26 -21.70 0.56
CA ALA A 249 -8.52 -20.27 0.73
C ALA A 249 -7.58 -19.57 1.73
N ASP A 250 -6.90 -20.34 2.59
CA ASP A 250 -5.90 -19.87 3.55
C ASP A 250 -4.47 -19.84 2.98
N ARG A 251 -4.28 -20.34 1.75
CA ARG A 251 -2.99 -20.33 1.05
C ARG A 251 -2.65 -19.01 0.41
N PHE A 252 -3.58 -18.07 0.33
CA PHE A 252 -3.39 -16.71 -0.18
C PHE A 252 -4.34 -15.74 0.51
N GLU A 253 -4.07 -14.45 0.38
CA GLU A 253 -4.94 -13.40 0.92
C GLU A 253 -5.30 -12.38 -0.15
N PHE A 254 -6.51 -11.84 -0.10
CA PHE A 254 -6.86 -10.64 -0.85
C PHE A 254 -6.43 -9.41 -0.06
N GLN A 255 -5.88 -8.41 -0.74
CA GLN A 255 -5.54 -7.14 -0.09
C GLN A 255 -6.25 -5.96 -0.72
N MET A 256 -6.77 -5.07 0.12
CA MET A 256 -7.51 -3.89 -0.30
C MET A 256 -7.13 -2.67 0.54
N LEU A 257 -7.19 -1.50 -0.08
CA LEU A 257 -6.97 -0.25 0.62
C LEU A 257 -8.10 0.08 1.62
N TYR A 258 -7.70 0.71 2.71
CA TYR A 258 -8.60 1.24 3.73
C TYR A 258 -9.64 2.19 3.11
N GLY A 259 -10.91 2.02 3.50
CA GLY A 259 -12.01 2.84 2.98
C GLY A 259 -12.55 2.48 1.59
N VAL A 260 -11.90 1.57 0.87
CA VAL A 260 -12.25 1.22 -0.53
C VAL A 260 -12.94 -0.14 -0.58
N ARG A 261 -14.11 -0.20 -1.23
CA ARG A 261 -14.88 -1.44 -1.46
C ARG A 261 -15.10 -2.28 -0.19
N ARG A 262 -15.56 -1.64 0.90
CA ARG A 262 -15.84 -2.31 2.19
C ARG A 262 -16.89 -3.43 2.06
N ASP A 263 -17.80 -3.29 1.10
CA ASP A 263 -18.75 -4.32 0.65
C ASP A 263 -18.02 -5.59 0.22
N LEU A 264 -17.01 -5.44 -0.65
CA LEU A 264 -16.26 -6.55 -1.21
C LEU A 264 -15.33 -7.21 -0.18
N GLN A 265 -14.76 -6.40 0.72
CA GLN A 265 -13.99 -6.91 1.86
C GLN A 265 -14.86 -7.85 2.72
N ALA A 266 -16.07 -7.40 3.09
CA ALA A 266 -17.00 -8.20 3.89
C ALA A 266 -17.46 -9.47 3.14
N SER A 267 -17.75 -9.38 1.84
CA SER A 267 -18.17 -10.55 1.06
C SER A 267 -17.07 -11.60 0.92
N LEU A 268 -15.80 -11.19 0.80
CA LEU A 268 -14.68 -12.11 0.69
C LEU A 268 -14.40 -12.83 2.03
N VAL A 269 -14.49 -12.11 3.14
CA VAL A 269 -14.41 -12.72 4.49
C VAL A 269 -15.54 -13.71 4.70
N ALA A 270 -16.78 -13.35 4.32
CA ALA A 270 -17.93 -14.25 4.43
C ALA A 270 -17.79 -15.50 3.54
N ALA A 271 -17.03 -15.41 2.44
CA ALA A 271 -16.69 -16.54 1.58
C ALA A 271 -15.49 -17.36 2.07
N GLY A 272 -14.95 -17.07 3.25
CA GLY A 272 -13.86 -17.82 3.89
C GLY A 272 -12.45 -17.43 3.46
N TYR A 273 -12.27 -16.34 2.71
CA TYR A 273 -10.94 -15.86 2.32
C TYR A 273 -10.32 -14.96 3.38
N GLN A 274 -9.00 -15.03 3.51
CA GLN A 274 -8.24 -14.03 4.25
C GLN A 274 -8.26 -12.70 3.49
N VAL A 275 -8.62 -11.62 4.19
CA VAL A 275 -8.63 -10.27 3.63
C VAL A 275 -7.81 -9.35 4.52
N ARG A 276 -6.79 -8.75 3.94
CA ARG A 276 -5.93 -7.76 4.62
C ARG A 276 -6.20 -6.36 4.10
N VAL A 277 -6.44 -5.44 5.02
CA VAL A 277 -6.63 -4.03 4.69
C VAL A 277 -5.33 -3.26 4.86
N TYR A 278 -4.93 -2.52 3.82
CA TYR A 278 -3.78 -1.61 3.85
C TYR A 278 -4.22 -0.30 4.49
N VAL A 279 -3.66 0.02 5.66
CA VAL A 279 -4.09 1.11 6.55
C VAL A 279 -3.02 2.21 6.56
N PRO A 280 -3.17 3.24 5.71
CA PRO A 280 -2.24 4.35 5.67
C PRO A 280 -2.54 5.33 6.81
N PHE A 281 -1.50 5.85 7.46
CA PHE A 281 -1.61 6.83 8.54
C PHE A 281 -0.36 7.73 8.61
N GLY A 282 -0.46 8.85 9.31
CA GLY A 282 0.66 9.78 9.52
C GLY A 282 0.44 11.13 8.85
N ARG A 283 1.35 12.07 9.15
CA ARG A 283 1.19 13.49 8.77
C ARG A 283 1.43 13.77 7.29
N GLU A 284 2.15 12.91 6.58
CA GLU A 284 2.46 13.06 5.15
C GLU A 284 1.35 12.49 4.25
N TRP A 285 0.08 12.62 4.64
CA TRP A 285 -1.04 11.92 4.01
C TRP A 285 -1.52 12.53 2.69
N PHE A 286 -1.22 13.82 2.44
CA PHE A 286 -1.80 14.56 1.33
C PHE A 286 -1.43 14.00 -0.06
N PRO A 287 -0.16 13.67 -0.39
CA PRO A 287 0.18 13.09 -1.68
C PRO A 287 -0.52 11.75 -1.92
N TYR A 288 -0.56 10.89 -0.90
CA TYR A 288 -1.27 9.61 -0.94
C TYR A 288 -2.76 9.81 -1.25
N PHE A 289 -3.40 10.72 -0.51
CA PHE A 289 -4.81 11.06 -0.68
C PHE A 289 -5.14 11.54 -2.09
N MET A 290 -4.31 12.43 -2.66
CA MET A 290 -4.49 12.94 -4.01
C MET A 290 -4.40 11.85 -5.08
N ARG A 291 -3.48 10.87 -4.90
CA ARG A 291 -3.43 9.67 -5.77
C ARG A 291 -4.74 8.87 -5.69
N ARG A 292 -5.30 8.66 -4.48
CA ARG A 292 -6.58 7.95 -4.31
C ARG A 292 -7.76 8.65 -4.97
N LEU A 293 -7.76 9.99 -5.02
CA LEU A 293 -8.78 10.76 -5.72
C LEU A 293 -8.70 10.60 -7.23
N GLY A 294 -7.48 10.62 -7.79
CA GLY A 294 -7.25 10.49 -9.23
C GLY A 294 -7.63 9.13 -9.81
N GLU A 295 -7.76 8.08 -8.99
CA GLU A 295 -8.04 6.72 -9.46
C GLU A 295 -9.51 6.44 -9.79
N ARG A 296 -10.47 7.26 -9.33
CA ARG A 296 -11.89 7.12 -9.70
C ARG A 296 -12.61 8.47 -9.82
N PRO A 297 -13.27 8.75 -10.96
CA PRO A 297 -14.10 9.95 -11.14
C PRO A 297 -15.23 10.10 -10.11
N ALA A 298 -15.76 8.98 -9.59
CA ALA A 298 -16.77 9.02 -8.52
C ALA A 298 -16.22 9.66 -7.23
N ASN A 299 -14.93 9.46 -6.91
CA ASN A 299 -14.29 10.06 -5.74
C ASN A 299 -14.24 11.60 -5.86
N LEU A 300 -14.14 12.15 -7.08
CA LEU A 300 -14.21 13.60 -7.33
C LEU A 300 -15.58 14.18 -6.97
N MET A 301 -16.68 13.52 -7.36
CA MET A 301 -18.03 14.00 -7.06
C MET A 301 -18.30 14.07 -5.55
N PHE A 302 -17.70 13.16 -4.78
CA PHE A 302 -17.76 13.21 -3.31
C PHE A 302 -16.92 14.35 -2.72
N VAL A 303 -15.72 14.62 -3.26
CA VAL A 303 -14.89 15.76 -2.83
C VAL A 303 -15.57 17.09 -3.14
N LEU A 304 -16.14 17.23 -4.34
CA LEU A 304 -16.90 18.43 -4.72
C LEU A 304 -18.07 18.68 -3.79
N ARG A 305 -18.82 17.63 -3.39
CA ARG A 305 -19.89 17.76 -2.39
C ARG A 305 -19.38 18.14 -1.00
N ALA A 306 -18.24 17.62 -0.56
CA ALA A 306 -17.66 17.96 0.75
C ALA A 306 -17.21 19.44 0.79
N VAL A 307 -16.54 19.93 -0.26
CA VAL A 307 -16.07 21.32 -0.36
C VAL A 307 -17.25 22.31 -0.49
N VAL A 308 -18.30 21.95 -1.24
CA VAL A 308 -19.52 22.76 -1.35
C VAL A 308 -20.32 22.75 -0.04
N GLY A 309 -20.38 21.60 0.65
CA GLY A 309 -21.01 21.47 1.97
C GLY A 309 -20.30 22.30 3.06
N GLU A 310 -18.96 22.35 3.03
CA GLU A 310 -18.17 23.20 3.93
C GLU A 310 -18.34 24.70 3.61
N SER A 311 -18.44 25.06 2.34
CA SER A 311 -18.72 26.45 1.92
C SER A 311 -20.12 26.92 2.35
N ALA A 312 -21.11 26.02 2.34
CA ALA A 312 -22.47 26.29 2.81
C ALA A 312 -22.56 26.37 4.35
N ALA A 313 -21.81 25.52 5.07
CA ALA A 313 -21.74 25.55 6.54
C ALA A 313 -21.00 26.79 7.06
N SER A 314 -19.93 27.23 6.37
CA SER A 314 -19.20 28.45 6.70
C SER A 314 -20.01 29.73 6.46
N ARG A 315 -20.96 29.73 5.51
CA ARG A 315 -21.87 30.86 5.28
C ARG A 315 -23.03 30.92 6.27
N ARG A 316 -23.43 29.79 6.86
CA ARG A 316 -24.48 29.74 7.89
C ARG A 316 -23.99 30.06 9.30
N ALA A 317 -22.68 29.97 9.56
CA ALA A 317 -22.08 30.32 10.85
C ALA A 317 -21.60 31.78 10.93
N GLY A 318 -21.90 32.60 9.91
CA GLY A 318 -21.53 34.01 9.80
C GLY A 318 -22.72 34.98 9.81
N LEU A 319 -23.85 34.55 10.39
CA LEU A 319 -24.99 35.39 10.78
C LEU A 319 -25.34 35.06 12.24
#